data_AF-A0A060C5Y6-F1
#
_entry.id   AF-A0A060C5Y6-F1
#
_cell.length_a   1.000
_cell.length_b   1.000
_cell.length_c   1.000
_cell.angle_alpha   90.00
_cell.angle_beta   90.00
_cell.angle_gamma   90.00
#
_symmetry.space_group_name_H-M   'P 1'
#
loop_
_entity.id
_entity.type
_entity.pdbx_description
1 polymer ?
#
loop_
_entity_poly.entity_id
_entity_poly.type
_entity_poly.pdbx_seq_one_letter_code
_entity_poly.pdbx_strand_id
1 'polypeptide(L)'
;FDREEYLFDYITNGCAYDDAAAEDSSDWQSYTSYGTLINGKAVCEGYSRAMLLLCGYAGLSAVLIRGTGGGVAHMWNGIKNRRELVSH
;
A
#
# COMPACT_ATOMS: atom_id res chain seq x y z
N PHE A 1 -5.08 -4.59 -16.22
CA PHE A 1 -4.56 -4.41 -14.85
C PHE A 1 -4.69 -2.95 -14.45
N ASP A 2 -5.68 -2.26 -15.02
CA ASP A 2 -5.56 -0.83 -15.24
C ASP A 2 -5.94 -0.04 -13.99
N ARG A 3 -6.78 -0.64 -13.14
CA ARG A 3 -7.16 -0.04 -11.85
C ARG A 3 -6.09 -0.26 -10.79
N GLU A 4 -5.51 -1.46 -10.73
CA GLU A 4 -4.45 -1.79 -9.78
C GLU A 4 -3.22 -0.90 -10.00
N GLU A 5 -2.80 -0.75 -11.25
CA GLU A 5 -1.66 0.08 -11.66
C GLU A 5 -1.94 1.56 -11.40
N TYR A 6 -3.12 2.06 -11.78
CA TYR A 6 -3.50 3.46 -11.52
C TYR A 6 -3.45 3.81 -10.02
N LEU A 7 -3.96 2.92 -9.15
CA LEU A 7 -3.92 3.16 -7.70
C LEU A 7 -2.50 3.11 -7.16
N PHE A 8 -1.66 2.21 -7.67
CA PHE A 8 -0.25 2.14 -7.31
C PHE A 8 0.50 3.42 -7.71
N ASP A 9 0.30 3.88 -8.94
CA ASP A 9 0.90 5.10 -9.46
C ASP A 9 0.40 6.33 -8.70
N TYR A 10 -0.90 6.39 -8.39
CA TYR A 10 -1.46 7.47 -7.58
C TYR A 10 -0.78 7.57 -6.20
N ILE A 11 -0.61 6.43 -5.52
CA ILE A 11 0.04 6.38 -4.20
C ILE A 11 1.52 6.75 -4.31
N THR A 12 2.25 6.16 -5.26
CA THR A 12 3.70 6.35 -5.36
C THR A 12 4.09 7.75 -5.83
N ASN A 13 3.27 8.39 -6.66
CA ASN A 13 3.49 9.79 -7.06
C ASN A 13 3.05 10.79 -5.98
N GLY A 14 2.08 10.41 -5.13
CA GLY A 14 1.52 11.29 -4.10
C GLY A 14 2.18 11.19 -2.72
N CYS A 15 3.08 10.22 -2.52
CA CYS A 15 3.70 9.95 -1.23
C CYS A 15 5.21 9.72 -1.37
N ALA A 16 5.99 10.35 -0.51
CA ALA A 16 7.41 10.07 -0.34
C ALA A 16 7.65 9.04 0.77
N TYR A 17 8.73 8.27 0.66
CA TYR A 17 9.11 7.32 1.70
C TYR A 17 9.67 8.07 2.91
N ASP A 18 9.30 7.64 4.12
CA ASP A 18 9.74 8.23 5.37
C ASP A 18 10.87 7.42 6.02
N ASP A 19 12.10 7.58 5.54
CA ASP A 19 13.27 6.88 6.09
C ASP A 19 13.49 7.22 7.58
N ALA A 20 13.20 8.46 7.98
CA ALA A 20 13.32 8.88 9.37
C ALA A 20 12.33 8.13 10.28
N ALA A 21 11.08 8.00 9.85
CA ALA A 21 10.11 7.20 10.59
C ALA A 21 10.47 5.70 10.61
N ALA A 22 11.15 5.19 9.57
CA ALA A 22 11.62 3.81 9.55
C ALA A 22 12.73 3.53 10.58
N GLU A 23 13.55 4.52 10.90
CA GLU A 23 14.59 4.46 11.94
C GLU A 23 14.03 4.79 13.34
N ASP A 24 13.11 5.75 13.43
CA ASP A 24 12.45 6.21 14.66
C ASP A 24 10.92 6.24 14.49
N SER A 25 10.24 5.26 15.08
CA SER A 25 8.79 5.09 14.98
C SER A 25 7.95 6.09 15.79
N SER A 26 8.54 7.22 16.20
CA SER A 26 7.84 8.29 16.92
C SER A 26 6.72 8.94 16.09
N ASP A 27 6.90 9.04 14.77
CA ASP A 27 5.82 9.45 13.86
C ASP A 27 4.93 8.26 13.48
N TRP A 28 3.98 7.98 14.35
CA TRP A 28 3.03 6.89 14.15
C TRP A 28 2.13 7.08 12.91
N GLN A 29 1.96 8.31 12.39
CA GLN A 29 1.10 8.56 11.24
C GLN A 29 1.68 7.97 9.96
N SER A 30 3.01 7.94 9.83
CA SER A 30 3.74 7.31 8.72
C SER A 30 3.46 5.81 8.56
N TYR A 31 2.91 5.15 9.58
CA TYR A 31 2.50 3.74 9.59
C TYR A 31 1.02 3.54 9.26
N THR A 32 0.31 4.59 8.87
CA THR A 32 -1.13 4.55 8.59
C THR A 32 -1.43 4.98 7.16
N SER A 33 -2.63 4.67 6.68
CA SER A 33 -3.10 5.18 5.39
C SER A 33 -3.21 6.71 5.38
N TYR A 34 -3.32 7.37 6.54
CA TYR A 34 -3.35 8.82 6.64
C TYR A 34 -2.00 9.44 6.26
N GLY A 35 -0.89 8.85 6.72
CA GLY A 35 0.46 9.28 6.33
C GLY A 35 0.62 9.27 4.81
N THR A 36 0.16 8.20 4.16
CA THR A 36 0.24 8.07 2.70
C THR A 36 -0.74 8.97 1.94
N LEU A 37 -2.01 8.99 2.31
CA LEU A 37 -3.07 9.63 1.50
C LEU A 37 -3.24 11.12 1.80
N ILE A 38 -2.88 11.57 3.01
CA ILE A 38 -3.11 12.95 3.47
C ILE A 38 -1.79 13.68 3.67
N ASN A 39 -0.84 13.09 4.41
CA ASN A 39 0.45 13.75 4.66
C ASN A 39 1.41 13.65 3.48
N GLY A 40 1.21 12.68 2.58
CA GLY A 40 2.13 12.40 1.46
C GLY A 40 3.50 11.91 1.91
N LYS A 41 3.60 11.31 3.10
CA LYS A 41 4.84 10.78 3.66
C LYS A 41 4.55 9.57 4.56
N ALA A 42 5.18 8.44 4.26
CA ALA A 42 4.89 7.18 4.98
C ALA A 42 6.00 6.13 4.83
N VAL A 43 5.93 5.08 5.64
CA VAL A 43 6.75 3.85 5.49
C VAL A 43 5.93 2.73 4.83
N CYS A 44 6.58 1.59 4.55
CA CYS A 44 5.96 0.44 3.86
C CYS A 44 4.57 0.02 4.40
N GLU A 45 4.35 0.10 5.72
CA GLU A 45 3.07 -0.19 6.34
C GLU A 45 1.97 0.82 5.97
N GLY A 46 2.29 2.12 5.92
CA GLY A 46 1.37 3.17 5.48
C GLY A 46 0.96 2.98 4.03
N TYR A 47 1.94 2.77 3.14
CA TYR A 47 1.69 2.48 1.71
C TYR A 47 0.78 1.27 1.55
N SER A 48 1.09 0.18 2.25
CA SER A 48 0.33 -1.07 2.14
C SER A 48 -1.12 -0.92 2.62
N ARG A 49 -1.33 -0.15 3.69
CA ARG A 49 -2.67 0.15 4.21
C ARG A 49 -3.46 1.05 3.29
N ALA A 50 -2.83 2.07 2.71
CA ALA A 50 -3.47 2.95 1.74
C ALA A 50 -3.92 2.16 0.50
N MET A 51 -3.06 1.29 -0.03
CA MET A 51 -3.40 0.46 -1.18
C MET A 51 -4.51 -0.53 -0.86
N LEU A 52 -4.51 -1.18 0.31
CA LEU A 52 -5.61 -2.05 0.74
C LEU A 52 -6.94 -1.28 0.79
N LEU A 53 -6.92 -0.06 1.37
CA LEU A 53 -8.11 0.78 1.50
C LEU A 53 -8.67 1.18 0.13
N LEU A 54 -7.83 1.68 -0.77
CA LEU A 54 -8.24 2.10 -2.11
C LEU A 54 -8.72 0.91 -2.96
N CYS A 55 -8.06 -0.25 -2.86
CA CYS A 55 -8.52 -1.49 -3.49
C CYS A 55 -9.93 -1.86 -3.00
N GLY A 56 -10.20 -1.74 -1.70
CA GLY A 56 -11.51 -1.99 -1.12
C GLY A 56 -12.60 -1.08 -1.72
N TYR A 57 -12.33 0.22 -1.85
CA TYR A 57 -13.24 1.16 -2.50
C TYR A 57 -13.41 0.92 -4.00
N ALA A 58 -12.37 0.43 -4.68
CA ALA A 58 -12.39 0.11 -6.11
C ALA A 58 -13.00 -1.28 -6.43
N GLY A 59 -13.44 -2.04 -5.42
CA GLY A 59 -13.97 -3.40 -5.60
C GLY A 59 -12.91 -4.41 -6.04
N LEU A 60 -11.66 -4.20 -5.63
CA LEU A 60 -10.51 -5.05 -5.88
C LEU A 60 -10.19 -5.86 -4.62
N SER A 61 -9.97 -7.17 -4.75
CA SER A 61 -9.50 -7.99 -3.64
C SER A 61 -8.00 -7.81 -3.45
N ALA A 62 -7.63 -7.20 -2.31
CA ALA A 62 -6.25 -7.11 -1.86
C ALA A 62 -6.12 -7.64 -0.42
N VAL A 63 -4.91 -8.08 -0.06
CA VAL A 63 -4.55 -8.52 1.29
C VAL A 63 -3.25 -7.86 1.73
N LEU A 64 -3.05 -7.69 3.04
CA LEU A 64 -1.79 -7.26 3.62
C LEU A 64 -0.90 -8.49 3.88
N ILE A 65 0.35 -8.39 3.45
CA ILE A 65 1.37 -9.40 3.67
C ILE A 65 2.46 -8.77 4.52
N ARG A 66 2.86 -9.47 5.58
CA ARG A 66 3.96 -9.07 6.47
C ARG A 66 5.09 -10.09 6.33
N GLY A 67 6.32 -9.62 6.31
CA GLY A 67 7.49 -10.48 6.23
C GLY A 67 8.78 -9.70 6.41
N THR A 68 9.86 -10.23 5.86
CA THR A 68 11.18 -9.60 5.89
C THR A 68 11.62 -9.31 4.46
N GLY A 69 11.98 -8.07 4.16
CA GLY A 69 12.54 -7.63 2.88
C GLY A 69 13.87 -6.93 3.13
N GLY A 70 14.93 -7.29 2.41
CA GLY A 70 16.25 -6.67 2.59
C GLY A 70 16.85 -6.80 3.99
N GLY A 71 16.41 -7.79 4.78
CA GLY A 71 16.85 -8.00 6.17
C GLY A 71 16.06 -7.23 7.23
N VAL A 72 15.06 -6.42 6.84
CA VAL A 72 14.22 -5.64 7.76
C VAL A 72 12.76 -6.07 7.67
N ALA A 73 11.99 -5.81 8.72
CA ALA A 73 10.54 -6.05 8.71
C ALA A 73 9.88 -5.19 7.61
N HIS A 74 9.03 -5.80 6.80
CA HIS A 74 8.41 -5.16 5.65
C HIS A 74 6.94 -5.57 5.47
N MET A 75 6.17 -4.70 4.84
CA MET A 75 4.76 -4.93 4.53
C MET A 75 4.48 -4.55 3.07
N TRP A 76 3.66 -5.36 2.39
CA TRP A 76 3.21 -5.11 1.03
C TRP A 76 1.81 -5.71 0.79
N ASN A 77 1.25 -5.49 -0.40
CA ASN A 77 -0.05 -6.06 -0.78
C ASN A 77 0.09 -7.22 -1.75
N GLY A 78 -0.77 -8.23 -1.58
CA GLY A 78 -1.11 -9.18 -2.64
C GLY A 78 -2.45 -8.79 -3.25
N ILE A 79 -2.52 -8.63 -4.57
CA ILE A 79 -3.76 -8.27 -5.28
C ILE A 79 -4.23 -9.45 -6.14
N LYS A 80 -5.51 -9.82 -6.00
CA LYS A 80 -6.12 -10.89 -6.78
C LYS A 80 -6.68 -10.33 -8.08
N ASN A 81 -6.13 -10.78 -9.20
CA ASN A 81 -6.66 -10.46 -10.52
C ASN A 81 -8.00 -11.16 -10.75
N ARG A 82 -9.02 -10.40 -11.14
CA ARG A 82 -10.32 -10.95 -11.51
C ARG A 82 -10.25 -11.48 -12.95
N ARG A 83 -9.87 -12.74 -13.16
CA ARG A 83 -10.24 -13.47 -14.38
C ARG A 83 -11.59 -14.12 -14.12
N GLU A 84 -12.66 -13.43 -14.52
CA GLU A 84 -13.93 -14.11 -14.75
C GLU A 84 -13.71 -15.02 -15.97
N LEU A 85 -13.65 -16.34 -15.74
CA LEU A 85 -13.82 -17.31 -16.80
C LEU A 85 -15.28 -17.15 -17.26
N VAL A 86 -15.48 -16.41 -18.35
CA VAL A 86 -16.76 -16.43 -19.04
C VAL A 86 -16.84 -17.79 -19.74
N SER A 87 -17.42 -18.78 -19.08
CA SER A 87 -17.88 -20.00 -19.76
C SER A 87 -19.09 -19.61 -20.61
N HIS A 88 -18.95 -19.65 -21.93
CA HIS A 88 -20.09 -19.78 -22.84
C HIS A 88 -20.53 -21.25 -22.88
#